data_AF-A0A947HJQ6-F1
#
_entry.id   AF-A0A947HJQ6-F1
#
_cell.length_a   1.000
_cell.length_b   1.000
_cell.length_c   1.000
_cell.angle_alpha   90.00
_cell.angle_beta   90.00
_cell.angle_gamma   90.00
#
_symmetry.space_group_name_H-M   'P 1'
#
loop_
_entity.id
_entity.type
_entity.pdbx_description
1 polymer ?
#
loop_
_entity_poly.entity_id
_entity_poly.type
_entity_poly.pdbx_seq_one_letter_code
_entity_poly.pdbx_strand_id
1 'polypeptide(L)'
;MAGFMAYGFLLIYLRDFAPDKEAWVASYAVGKHFEARLAHVHGNLFALLNLALGFVLVRLGTASDKARSTAAGLGLAGLLMPAGILGEVYLGLSPIFVLLGAVAMTASVVLTGVLSLKHWGDGKAAT
;
A
#
# COMPACT_ATOMS: atom_id res chain seq x y z
N MET A 1 -7.63 4.64 -2.36
CA MET A 1 -6.82 3.59 -3.04
C MET A 1 -6.91 3.67 -4.55
N ALA A 2 -8.11 3.73 -5.18
CA ALA A 2 -8.26 3.85 -6.64
C ALA A 2 -7.48 5.02 -7.27
N GLY A 3 -7.23 6.10 -6.53
CA GLY A 3 -6.41 7.23 -6.97
C GLY A 3 -5.00 6.83 -7.44
N PHE A 4 -4.36 5.82 -6.85
CA PHE A 4 -3.02 5.36 -7.29
C PHE A 4 -3.05 4.63 -8.64
N MET A 5 -4.18 4.02 -9.00
CA MET A 5 -4.41 3.44 -10.32
C MET A 5 -4.61 4.54 -11.36
N ALA A 6 -5.48 5.52 -11.07
CA ALA A 6 -5.68 6.69 -11.92
C ALA A 6 -4.36 7.46 -12.13
N TYR A 7 -3.57 7.61 -11.07
CA TYR A 7 -2.25 8.23 -11.13
C TYR A 7 -1.27 7.44 -12.01
N GLY A 8 -1.29 6.10 -11.96
CA GLY A 8 -0.52 5.26 -12.89
C GLY A 8 -0.89 5.53 -14.35
N PHE A 9 -2.18 5.63 -14.69
CA PHE A 9 -2.62 5.98 -16.04
C PHE A 9 -2.14 7.38 -16.47
N LEU A 10 -2.16 8.36 -15.55
CA LEU A 10 -1.62 9.69 -15.81
C LEU A 10 -0.11 9.63 -16.12
N LEU A 11 0.67 8.88 -15.34
CA LEU A 11 2.12 8.74 -15.56
C LEU A 11 2.43 8.07 -16.91
N ILE A 12 1.62 7.09 -17.32
CA ILE A 12 1.73 6.48 -18.66
C ILE A 12 1.43 7.53 -19.73
N TYR A 13 0.35 8.30 -19.57
CA TYR A 13 -0.01 9.36 -20.51
C TYR A 13 1.14 10.36 -20.72
N LEU A 14 1.70 10.86 -19.62
CA LEU A 14 2.78 11.86 -19.63
C LEU A 14 4.05 11.34 -20.32
N ARG A 15 4.40 10.07 -20.08
CA ARG A 15 5.58 9.44 -20.68
C ARG A 15 5.41 9.12 -22.16
N ASP A 16 4.24 8.67 -22.59
CA ASP A 16 4.10 8.04 -23.92
C ASP A 16 3.33 8.92 -24.93
N PHE A 17 2.47 9.83 -24.46
CA PHE A 17 1.49 10.54 -25.30
C PHE A 17 1.52 12.07 -25.18
N ALA A 18 2.10 12.65 -24.11
CA ALA A 18 2.14 14.09 -23.96
C ALA A 18 3.01 14.79 -25.04
N PRO A 19 2.71 16.04 -25.42
CA PRO A 19 3.51 16.80 -26.38
C PRO A 19 4.99 16.93 -26.01
N ASP A 20 5.30 16.96 -24.71
CA ASP A 20 6.63 17.10 -24.12
C ASP A 20 7.22 15.77 -23.61
N LYS A 21 6.70 14.62 -24.08
CA LYS A 21 7.05 13.28 -23.60
C LYS A 21 8.55 12.96 -23.58
N GLU A 22 9.35 13.59 -24.44
CA GLU A 22 10.80 13.40 -24.50
C GLU A 22 11.49 13.72 -23.17
N ALA A 23 11.02 14.77 -22.48
CA ALA A 23 11.51 15.14 -21.15
C ALA A 23 11.11 14.10 -20.08
N TRP A 24 9.91 13.54 -20.19
CA TRP A 24 9.40 12.49 -19.32
C TRP A 24 10.16 11.16 -19.50
N VAL A 25 10.50 10.83 -20.74
CA VAL A 25 11.32 9.65 -21.08
C VAL A 25 12.74 9.82 -20.56
N ALA A 26 13.36 10.99 -20.77
CA ALA A 26 14.74 11.25 -20.37
C ALA A 26 14.97 11.14 -18.85
N SER A 27 13.96 11.48 -18.05
CA SER A 27 14.02 11.42 -16.58
C SER A 27 13.31 10.20 -15.98
N TYR A 28 12.90 9.22 -16.79
CA TYR A 28 12.03 8.11 -16.37
C TYR A 28 12.58 7.26 -15.19
N ALA A 29 13.90 7.11 -15.13
CA ALA A 29 14.59 6.28 -14.13
C ALA A 29 15.20 7.07 -12.97
N VAL A 30 15.05 8.40 -12.95
CA VAL A 30 15.72 9.28 -11.97
C VAL A 30 14.82 10.40 -11.46
N GLY A 31 15.12 10.90 -10.26
CA GLY A 31 14.44 12.04 -9.66
C GLY A 31 12.93 11.84 -9.44
N LYS A 32 12.19 12.95 -9.48
CA LYS A 32 10.77 13.00 -9.10
C LYS A 32 9.85 12.08 -9.90
N HIS A 33 10.17 11.83 -11.17
CA HIS A 33 9.36 10.93 -12.02
C HIS A 33 9.49 9.48 -11.58
N PHE A 34 10.69 9.06 -11.16
CA PHE A 34 10.91 7.75 -10.59
C PHE A 34 10.17 7.59 -9.24
N GLU A 35 10.27 8.57 -8.35
CA GLU A 35 9.59 8.56 -7.05
C GLU A 35 8.05 8.55 -7.20
N ALA A 36 7.51 9.36 -8.11
CA ALA A 36 6.09 9.32 -8.49
C ALA A 36 5.63 7.90 -8.89
N ARG A 37 6.45 7.17 -9.67
CA ARG A 37 6.13 5.79 -10.03
C ARG A 37 6.13 4.85 -8.84
N LEU A 38 7.07 5.03 -7.90
CA LEU A 38 7.09 4.25 -6.66
C LEU A 38 5.78 4.43 -5.88
N ALA A 39 5.28 5.67 -5.77
CA ALA A 39 4.01 5.94 -5.12
C ALA A 39 2.83 5.21 -5.77
N HIS A 40 2.73 5.23 -7.10
CA HIS A 40 1.65 4.54 -7.81
C HIS A 40 1.72 3.01 -7.63
N VAL A 41 2.91 2.41 -7.80
CA VAL A 41 3.08 0.95 -7.72
C VAL A 41 2.79 0.46 -6.30
N HIS A 42 3.38 1.09 -5.29
CA HIS A 42 3.15 0.73 -3.89
C HIS A 42 1.72 1.03 -3.47
N GLY A 43 1.12 2.12 -3.95
CA GLY A 43 -0.28 2.42 -3.73
C GLY A 43 -1.22 1.33 -4.23
N ASN A 44 -0.97 0.78 -5.41
CA ASN A 44 -1.75 -0.34 -5.97
C ASN A 44 -1.45 -1.67 -5.28
N LEU A 45 -0.18 -1.95 -4.95
CA LEU A 45 0.18 -3.14 -4.16
C LEU A 45 -0.49 -3.11 -2.79
N PHE A 46 -0.45 -1.98 -2.10
CA PHE A 46 -1.03 -1.84 -0.77
C PHE A 46 -2.55 -1.86 -0.82
N ALA A 47 -3.15 -1.43 -1.94
CA ALA A 47 -4.57 -1.62 -2.19
C ALA A 47 -4.95 -3.10 -2.28
N LEU A 48 -4.20 -3.88 -3.07
CA LEU A 48 -4.40 -5.32 -3.18
C LEU A 48 -4.18 -6.02 -1.83
N LEU A 49 -3.11 -5.66 -1.11
CA LEU A 49 -2.82 -6.23 0.21
C LEU A 49 -3.92 -5.91 1.21
N ASN A 50 -4.40 -4.66 1.31
CA ASN A 50 -5.49 -4.32 2.22
C ASN A 50 -6.76 -5.13 1.93
N LEU A 51 -7.10 -5.33 0.66
CA LEU A 51 -8.24 -6.17 0.27
C LEU A 51 -8.01 -7.63 0.70
N ALA A 52 -6.86 -8.22 0.35
CA ALA A 52 -6.53 -9.61 0.66
C ALA A 52 -6.45 -9.87 2.17
N LEU A 53 -5.75 -9.01 2.92
CA LEU A 53 -5.63 -9.09 4.37
C LEU A 53 -7.01 -8.92 5.03
N GLY A 54 -7.85 -8.02 4.54
CA GLY A 54 -9.23 -7.87 5.01
C GLY A 54 -10.03 -9.16 4.88
N PHE A 55 -9.97 -9.82 3.72
CA PHE A 55 -10.60 -11.13 3.52
C PHE A 55 -10.07 -12.20 4.48
N VAL A 56 -8.75 -12.25 4.68
CA VAL A 56 -8.12 -13.18 5.61
C VAL A 56 -8.60 -12.93 7.04
N LEU A 57 -8.52 -11.68 7.53
CA LEU A 57 -8.87 -11.32 8.90
C LEU A 57 -10.33 -11.62 9.25
N VAL A 58 -11.26 -11.44 8.31
CA VAL A 58 -12.66 -11.82 8.48
C VAL A 58 -12.82 -13.33 8.69
N ARG A 59 -11.97 -14.16 8.06
CA ARG A 59 -12.04 -15.62 8.18
C ARG A 59 -11.53 -16.15 9.53
N LEU A 60 -10.73 -15.35 10.25
CA LEU A 60 -10.13 -15.70 11.55
C LEU A 60 -11.10 -15.49 12.72
N GLY A 61 -12.25 -16.16 12.68
CA GLY A 61 -13.32 -15.97 13.67
C GLY A 61 -12.95 -16.33 15.11
N THR A 62 -11.91 -17.14 15.33
CA THR A 62 -11.41 -17.51 16.67
C THR A 62 -10.31 -16.58 17.18
N ALA A 63 -9.81 -15.65 16.35
CA ALA A 63 -8.84 -14.65 16.76
C ALA A 63 -9.53 -13.48 17.49
N SER A 64 -8.84 -12.89 18.47
CA SER A 64 -9.35 -11.72 19.18
C SER A 64 -9.64 -10.55 18.23
N ASP A 65 -10.81 -9.90 18.40
CA ASP A 65 -11.21 -8.70 17.67
C ASP A 65 -10.16 -7.59 17.74
N LYS A 66 -9.53 -7.42 18.91
CA LYS A 66 -8.48 -6.43 19.09
C LYS A 66 -7.28 -6.72 18.18
N ALA A 67 -6.84 -7.98 18.10
CA ALA A 67 -5.71 -8.36 17.27
C ALA A 67 -6.02 -8.18 15.77
N ARG A 68 -7.23 -8.56 15.35
CA ARG A 68 -7.70 -8.36 13.97
C ARG A 68 -7.80 -6.89 13.61
N SER A 69 -8.37 -6.07 14.51
CA SER A 69 -8.50 -4.63 14.32
C SER A 69 -7.14 -3.93 14.30
N THR A 70 -6.18 -4.35 15.13
CA THR A 70 -4.81 -3.81 15.08
C THR A 70 -4.15 -4.12 13.75
N ALA A 71 -4.25 -5.36 13.26
CA ALA A 71 -3.72 -5.74 11.95
C ALA A 71 -4.35 -4.90 10.82
N ALA A 72 -5.68 -4.79 10.79
CA ALA A 72 -6.38 -3.97 9.81
C ALA A 72 -5.97 -2.49 9.88
N GLY A 73 -5.87 -1.93 11.09
CA GLY A 73 -5.44 -0.55 11.31
C GLY A 73 -4.02 -0.29 10.81
N LEU A 74 -3.09 -1.21 11.05
CA LEU A 74 -1.72 -1.15 10.52
C LEU A 74 -1.70 -1.21 8.98
N GLY A 75 -2.54 -2.05 8.37
CA GLY A 75 -2.66 -2.15 6.91
C GLY A 75 -3.15 -0.85 6.27
N LEU A 76 -4.14 -0.20 6.90
CA LEU A 76 -4.64 1.11 6.47
C LEU A 76 -3.61 2.22 6.70
N ALA A 77 -2.96 2.24 7.86
CA ALA A 77 -1.86 3.16 8.15
C ALA A 77 -0.70 2.99 7.16
N GLY A 78 -0.51 1.79 6.61
CA GLY A 78 0.46 1.52 5.56
C GLY A 78 0.29 2.38 4.30
N LEU A 79 -0.93 2.84 3.99
CA LEU A 79 -1.20 3.76 2.87
C LEU A 79 -0.51 5.12 3.03
N LEU A 80 -0.02 5.44 4.23
CA LEU A 80 0.82 6.60 4.49
C LEU A 80 2.12 6.56 3.67
N MET A 81 2.63 5.39 3.30
CA MET A 81 3.86 5.28 2.51
C MET A 81 3.70 5.85 1.10
N PRO A 82 2.80 5.32 0.25
CA PRO A 82 2.62 5.87 -1.10
C PRO A 82 2.07 7.30 -1.08
N ALA A 83 1.24 7.67 -0.08
CA ALA A 83 0.81 9.05 0.09
C ALA A 83 1.96 9.98 0.51
N GLY A 84 2.86 9.51 1.37
CA GLY A 84 4.05 10.21 1.84
C GLY A 84 5.04 10.48 0.71
N ILE A 85 5.22 9.52 -0.21
CA ILE A 85 6.06 9.73 -1.41
C ILE A 85 5.50 10.88 -2.26
N LEU A 86 4.18 10.89 -2.52
CA LEU A 86 3.57 12.01 -3.26
C LEU A 86 3.72 13.33 -2.49
N GLY A 87 3.55 13.29 -1.17
CA GLY A 87 3.73 14.45 -0.29
C GLY A 87 5.15 15.01 -0.32
N GLU A 88 6.17 14.15 -0.30
CA GLU A 88 7.58 14.55 -0.43
C GLU A 88 7.82 15.19 -1.80
N VAL A 89 7.45 14.50 -2.88
CA VAL A 89 7.70 14.93 -4.27
C VAL A 89 7.06 16.29 -4.59
N TYR A 90 5.81 16.48 -4.16
CA TYR A 90 5.00 17.64 -4.54
C TYR A 90 4.96 18.76 -3.50
N LEU A 91 5.08 18.43 -2.22
CA LEU A 91 4.91 19.38 -1.11
C LEU A 91 6.16 19.52 -0.24
N GLY A 92 7.23 18.76 -0.52
CA GLY A 92 8.46 18.79 0.27
C GLY A 92 8.27 18.23 1.69
N LEU A 93 7.29 17.35 1.90
CA LEU A 93 7.07 16.71 3.21
C LEU A 93 8.24 15.81 3.58
N SER A 94 8.38 15.58 4.90
CA SER A 94 9.43 14.73 5.43
C SER A 94 9.27 13.26 4.98
N PRO A 95 10.37 12.56 4.62
CA PRO A 95 10.36 11.13 4.32
C PRO A 95 9.88 10.24 5.48
N ILE A 96 9.75 10.79 6.70
CA ILE A 96 9.27 10.02 7.86
C ILE A 96 7.89 9.41 7.63
N PHE A 97 7.01 10.06 6.85
CA PHE A 97 5.70 9.49 6.50
C PHE A 97 5.85 8.23 5.64
N VAL A 98 6.84 8.20 4.74
CA VAL A 98 7.17 7.02 3.93
C VAL A 98 7.59 5.86 4.83
N LEU A 99 8.50 6.12 5.77
CA LEU A 99 9.03 5.12 6.70
C LEU A 99 7.94 4.58 7.64
N LEU A 100 7.12 5.46 8.21
CA LEU A 100 6.03 5.05 9.10
C LEU A 100 5.01 4.16 8.37
N GLY A 101 4.63 4.51 7.14
CA GLY A 101 3.75 3.67 6.34
C GLY A 101 4.39 2.33 5.96
N ALA A 102 5.67 2.31 5.62
CA ALA A 102 6.37 1.07 5.27
C ALA A 102 6.43 0.10 6.45
N VAL A 103 6.79 0.61 7.64
CA VAL A 103 6.81 -0.18 8.88
C VAL A 103 5.41 -0.67 9.24
N ALA A 104 4.39 0.20 9.13
CA ALA A 104 3.01 -0.18 9.43
C ALA A 104 2.48 -1.29 8.53
N MET A 105 2.67 -1.18 7.21
CA MET A 105 2.26 -2.23 6.26
C MET A 105 2.98 -3.55 6.55
N THR A 106 4.30 -3.48 6.82
CA THR A 106 5.10 -4.67 7.15
C THR A 106 4.58 -5.35 8.41
N ALA A 107 4.32 -4.58 9.47
CA ALA A 107 3.75 -5.10 10.71
C ALA A 107 2.35 -5.70 10.50
N SER A 108 1.51 -5.08 9.66
CA SER A 108 0.19 -5.60 9.29
C SER A 108 0.27 -6.99 8.65
N VAL A 109 1.14 -7.14 7.65
CA VAL A 109 1.32 -8.41 6.93
C VAL A 109 1.85 -9.48 7.88
N VAL A 110 2.87 -9.17 8.68
CA VAL A 110 3.44 -10.10 9.67
C VAL A 110 2.39 -10.54 10.69
N LEU A 111 1.67 -9.59 11.30
CA LEU A 111 0.66 -9.89 12.30
C LEU A 111 -0.48 -10.73 11.72
N THR A 112 -0.98 -10.37 10.53
CA THR A 112 -2.03 -11.15 9.85
C THR A 112 -1.55 -12.56 9.53
N GLY A 113 -0.30 -12.73 9.10
CA GLY A 113 0.32 -14.03 8.86
C GLY A 113 0.38 -14.89 10.13
N VAL A 114 0.86 -14.33 11.24
CA VAL A 114 0.89 -15.03 12.54
C VAL A 114 -0.51 -15.42 13.00
N LEU A 115 -1.47 -14.51 12.92
CA LEU A 115 -2.87 -14.79 13.28
C LEU A 115 -3.45 -15.89 12.39
N SER A 116 -3.13 -15.89 11.09
CA SER A 116 -3.57 -16.93 10.17
C SER A 116 -3.01 -18.29 10.56
N LEU A 117 -1.70 -18.41 10.79
CA LEU A 117 -1.10 -19.68 11.22
C LEU A 117 -1.69 -20.22 12.52
N LYS A 118 -2.11 -19.34 13.43
CA LYS A 118 -2.65 -19.72 14.74
C LYS A 118 -4.14 -20.06 14.72
N HIS A 119 -4.94 -19.39 13.89
CA HIS A 119 -6.41 -19.41 13.99
C HIS A 119 -7.10 -19.94 12.72
N TRP A 120 -6.33 -20.36 11.71
CA TRP A 120 -6.88 -20.87 10.47
C TRP A 120 -7.44 -22.28 10.65
N GLY A 121 -8.75 -22.43 10.49
CA GLY A 121 -9.43 -23.72 10.52
C GLY A 121 -10.15 -24.04 11.83
N ASP A 122 -9.82 -23.37 12.93
CA ASP A 122 -10.42 -23.61 14.25
C ASP A 122 -11.95 -23.40 14.28
N GLY A 123 -12.46 -22.52 13.41
CA GLY A 123 -13.90 -22.26 13.29
C GLY A 123 -14.72 -23.38 12.63
N LYS A 124 -14.09 -24.45 12.11
CA LYS A 124 -14.81 -25.62 11.56
C LYS A 124 -15.27 -26.62 12.63
N ALA A 125 -14.81 -26.49 13.88
CA ALA A 125 -15.15 -27.42 14.96
C ALA A 125 -16.41 -27.02 15.76
N ALA A 126 -17.05 -25.89 15.42
CA ALA A 126 -18.15 -25.29 16.20
C ALA A 126 -19.52 -25.33 15.50
N THR A 127 -19.68 -26.17 14.47
CA THR A 127 -20.95 -26.46 13.78
C THR A 127 -21.24 -27.94 13.85
#